data_AF-A0AA40CUF0-F1
#
_entry.id   AF-A0AA40CUF0-F1
#
_cell.length_a   1.000
_cell.length_b   1.000
_cell.length_c   1.000
_cell.angle_alpha   90.00
_cell.angle_beta   90.00
_cell.angle_gamma   90.00
#
_symmetry.space_group_name_H-M   'P 1'
#
loop_
_entity.id
_entity.type
_entity.pdbx_description
1 polymer ?
#
loop_
_entity_poly.entity_id
_entity_poly.type
_entity_poly.pdbx_seq_one_letter_code
_entity_poly.pdbx_strand_id
1 'polypeptide(L)'
;MVRTIESDLCVEQSLRFATGFSYGGAMSYSWACSRPDDVRAVAVLSSAVLSGCAGGAKPVAYYHQHGTRDSVLSIAQGRQMRDRFIANNGCARLNPEPQPNGGRSTLTRYSGCLPDKPATWVIFDGDHNPSQTDQGSNTPFAPGNTWEFWSQFQAKGSDGNTPPPSTSQTPPTQPTTQPTPQPTLQPLWMNRLPPSGDSVVGMDGMGPRRVLLEPLAPS
;
A
#
# COMPACT_ATOMS: atom_id res chain seq x y z
N MET A 1 -11.78 -6.62 6.77
CA MET A 1 -11.27 -5.31 7.20
C MET A 1 -10.76 -4.48 6.02
N VAL A 2 -9.61 -4.80 5.38
CA VAL A 2 -9.09 -4.03 4.22
C VAL A 2 -10.18 -3.77 3.17
N ARG A 3 -10.83 -4.85 2.70
CA ARG A 3 -11.93 -4.77 1.73
C ARG A 3 -13.15 -3.96 2.21
N THR A 4 -13.40 -3.93 3.52
CA THR A 4 -14.51 -3.17 4.12
C THR A 4 -14.22 -1.68 4.06
N ILE A 5 -12.99 -1.27 4.39
CA ILE A 5 -12.59 0.13 4.31
C ILE A 5 -12.58 0.60 2.85
N GLU A 6 -12.15 -0.27 1.93
CA GLU A 6 -12.10 0.02 0.50
C GLU A 6 -13.47 0.02 -0.18
N SER A 7 -14.47 -0.68 0.36
CA SER A 7 -15.84 -0.59 -0.14
C SER A 7 -16.51 0.71 0.28
N ASP A 8 -16.08 1.28 1.40
CA ASP A 8 -16.78 2.39 2.05
C ASP A 8 -16.09 3.75 1.77
N LEU A 9 -14.85 3.74 1.29
CA LEU A 9 -14.04 4.94 1.01
C LEU A 9 -13.33 4.86 -0.35
N CYS A 10 -13.05 6.02 -0.97
CA CYS A 10 -12.21 6.14 -2.17
C CYS A 10 -10.72 5.92 -1.86
N VAL A 11 -10.36 4.68 -1.54
CA VAL A 11 -8.97 4.29 -1.23
C VAL A 11 -8.24 3.95 -2.52
N GLU A 12 -7.06 4.56 -2.71
CA GLU A 12 -6.15 4.17 -3.79
C GLU A 12 -5.51 2.82 -3.46
N GLN A 13 -6.04 1.76 -4.06
CA GLN A 13 -5.66 0.37 -3.80
C GLN A 13 -4.22 0.03 -4.24
N SER A 14 -3.63 0.80 -5.17
CA SER A 14 -2.22 0.66 -5.54
C SER A 14 -1.26 1.27 -4.51
N LEU A 15 -1.77 2.00 -3.51
CA LEU A 15 -1.01 2.64 -2.43
C LEU A 15 -1.39 2.07 -1.06
N ARG A 16 -1.57 0.74 -0.97
CA ARG A 16 -1.75 0.03 0.29
C ARG A 16 -0.43 -0.12 1.02
N PHE A 17 -0.36 0.36 2.24
CA PHE A 17 0.82 0.25 3.10
C PHE A 17 0.48 -0.46 4.41
N ALA A 18 1.44 -1.18 4.96
CA ALA A 18 1.33 -1.77 6.29
C ALA A 18 2.54 -1.40 7.14
N THR A 19 2.31 -1.10 8.41
CA THR A 19 3.38 -0.88 9.39
C THR A 19 3.01 -1.46 10.73
N GLY A 20 4.02 -1.70 11.54
CA GLY A 20 3.81 -2.00 12.95
C GLY A 20 5.11 -2.22 13.69
N PHE A 21 5.01 -2.14 15.00
CA PHE A 21 6.08 -2.40 15.95
C PHE A 21 5.95 -3.80 16.55
N SER A 22 7.08 -4.46 16.82
CA SER A 22 7.11 -5.75 17.52
C SER A 22 6.23 -6.78 16.81
N TYR A 23 5.22 -7.32 17.49
CA TYR A 23 4.24 -8.24 16.89
C TYR A 23 3.46 -7.62 15.72
N GLY A 24 3.12 -6.33 15.76
CA GLY A 24 2.51 -5.63 14.63
C GLY A 24 3.45 -5.51 13.43
N GLY A 25 4.75 -5.41 13.69
CA GLY A 25 5.79 -5.50 12.65
C GLY A 25 5.85 -6.90 12.04
N ALA A 26 5.65 -7.94 12.85
CA ALA A 26 5.67 -9.32 12.40
C ALA A 26 4.45 -9.63 11.53
N MET A 27 3.29 -9.07 11.88
CA MET A 27 2.08 -9.11 11.06
C MET A 27 2.28 -8.40 9.73
N SER A 28 2.88 -7.20 9.73
CA SER A 28 3.19 -6.44 8.50
C SER A 28 4.14 -7.22 7.58
N TYR A 29 5.19 -7.83 8.15
CA TYR A 29 6.10 -8.70 7.42
C TYR A 29 5.39 -9.95 6.86
N SER A 30 4.56 -10.62 7.65
CA SER A 30 3.78 -11.79 7.21
C SER A 30 2.82 -11.44 6.07
N TRP A 31 2.23 -10.24 6.08
CA TRP A 31 1.42 -9.75 4.97
C TRP A 31 2.25 -9.58 3.70
N ALA A 32 3.42 -8.93 3.77
CA ALA A 32 4.33 -8.83 2.62
C ALA A 32 4.70 -10.19 2.03
N CYS A 33 4.89 -11.20 2.88
CA CYS A 33 5.18 -12.56 2.42
C CYS A 33 3.98 -13.25 1.76
N SER A 34 2.82 -13.20 2.41
CA SER A 34 1.65 -14.01 2.06
C SER A 34 0.76 -13.39 0.99
N ARG A 35 0.75 -12.05 0.87
CA ARG A 35 -0.02 -11.31 -0.13
C ARG A 35 0.81 -10.16 -0.72
N PRO A 36 1.95 -10.47 -1.34
CA PRO A 36 2.86 -9.47 -1.93
C PRO A 36 2.21 -8.63 -3.02
N ASP A 37 1.16 -9.15 -3.67
CA ASP A 37 0.43 -8.45 -4.73
C ASP A 37 -0.64 -7.47 -4.15
N ASP A 38 -0.97 -7.59 -2.86
CA ASP A 38 -1.98 -6.77 -2.19
C ASP A 38 -1.38 -5.58 -1.42
N VAL A 39 -0.05 -5.50 -1.27
CA VAL A 39 0.62 -4.44 -0.52
C VAL A 39 1.68 -3.73 -1.37
N ARG A 40 1.63 -2.40 -1.41
CA ARG A 40 2.59 -1.58 -2.17
C ARG A 40 3.96 -1.58 -1.51
N ALA A 41 3.98 -1.40 -0.20
CA ALA A 41 5.18 -1.40 0.63
C ALA A 41 4.85 -1.69 2.10
N VAL A 42 5.82 -2.21 2.85
CA VAL A 42 5.70 -2.38 4.31
C VAL A 42 6.79 -1.62 5.03
N ALA A 43 6.49 -1.18 6.25
CA ALA A 43 7.44 -0.61 7.19
C ALA A 43 7.44 -1.42 8.49
N VAL A 44 8.52 -2.14 8.76
CA VAL A 44 8.63 -3.03 9.93
C VAL A 44 9.47 -2.32 11.00
N LEU A 45 8.97 -2.22 12.23
CA LEU A 45 9.69 -1.59 13.34
C LEU A 45 10.02 -2.64 14.41
N SER A 46 11.30 -2.88 14.68
CA SER A 46 11.83 -3.80 15.71
C SER A 46 11.02 -5.09 15.83
N SER A 47 11.21 -6.01 14.88
CA SER A 47 10.39 -7.21 14.75
C SER A 47 11.19 -8.44 14.33
N ALA A 48 10.55 -9.61 14.43
CA ALA A 48 11.05 -10.93 14.06
C ALA A 48 9.97 -11.72 13.29
N VAL A 49 10.31 -12.91 12.80
CA VAL A 49 9.36 -13.79 12.09
C VAL A 49 8.44 -14.51 13.08
N LEU A 50 7.54 -13.76 13.73
CA LEU A 50 6.60 -14.30 14.74
C LEU A 50 5.27 -14.76 14.13
N SER A 51 4.80 -14.08 13.09
CA SER A 51 3.51 -14.35 12.42
C SER A 51 3.64 -15.18 11.14
N GLY A 52 4.78 -15.85 10.96
CA GLY A 52 5.11 -16.63 9.76
C GLY A 52 5.46 -15.78 8.52
N CYS A 53 5.79 -16.46 7.43
CA CYS A 53 6.09 -15.85 6.13
C CYS A 53 5.95 -16.90 5.01
N ALA A 54 4.71 -17.29 4.71
CA ALA A 54 4.39 -18.18 3.60
C ALA A 54 4.50 -17.43 2.25
N GLY A 55 4.89 -18.12 1.17
CA GLY A 55 5.18 -17.47 -0.12
C GLY A 55 6.56 -16.82 -0.10
N GLY A 56 6.68 -15.67 0.55
CA GLY A 56 7.94 -15.09 1.07
C GLY A 56 9.09 -14.83 0.09
N ALA A 57 8.95 -15.16 -1.19
CA ALA A 57 9.98 -15.05 -2.22
C ALA A 57 9.69 -13.95 -3.26
N LYS A 58 8.45 -13.45 -3.31
CA LYS A 58 8.08 -12.34 -4.20
C LYS A 58 8.61 -11.01 -3.65
N PRO A 59 8.99 -10.06 -4.53
CA PRO A 59 9.49 -8.75 -4.13
C PRO A 59 8.37 -7.85 -3.60
N VAL A 60 8.66 -7.11 -2.53
CA VAL A 60 7.79 -6.07 -1.95
C VAL A 60 8.68 -4.91 -1.52
N ALA A 61 8.28 -3.67 -1.76
CA ALA A 61 9.04 -2.53 -1.27
C ALA A 61 9.09 -2.55 0.26
N TYR A 62 10.31 -2.50 0.82
CA TYR A 62 10.54 -2.91 2.20
C TYR A 62 11.33 -1.88 3.00
N TYR A 63 10.68 -1.28 3.99
CA TYR A 63 11.36 -0.52 5.05
C TYR A 63 11.44 -1.37 6.30
N HIS A 64 12.60 -1.36 6.98
CA HIS A 64 12.72 -1.98 8.28
C HIS A 64 13.70 -1.20 9.16
N GLN A 65 13.28 -0.95 10.40
CA GLN A 65 14.07 -0.34 11.45
C GLN A 65 14.29 -1.31 12.62
N HIS A 66 15.47 -1.33 13.23
CA HIS A 66 15.74 -2.23 14.36
C HIS A 66 16.84 -1.71 15.32
N GLY A 67 16.69 -1.99 16.61
CA GLY A 67 17.67 -1.63 17.64
C GLY A 67 18.83 -2.63 17.70
N THR A 68 20.08 -2.16 17.76
CA THR A 68 21.26 -3.05 17.80
C THR A 68 21.38 -3.84 19.10
N ARG A 69 20.72 -3.40 20.18
CA ARG A 69 20.70 -4.01 21.51
C ARG A 69 19.28 -4.39 21.95
N ASP A 70 18.40 -4.66 20.97
CA ASP A 70 17.04 -5.12 21.22
C ASP A 70 17.07 -6.40 22.08
N SER A 71 16.57 -6.27 23.30
CA SER A 71 16.57 -7.30 24.35
C SER A 71 15.37 -8.26 24.24
N VAL A 72 14.40 -7.94 23.39
CA VAL A 72 13.18 -8.73 23.19
C VAL A 72 13.28 -9.56 21.91
N LEU A 73 13.63 -8.90 20.80
CA LEU A 73 13.78 -9.51 19.48
C LEU A 73 15.16 -9.13 18.95
N SER A 74 16.09 -10.08 18.96
CA SER A 74 17.49 -9.79 18.64
C SER A 74 17.65 -9.17 17.25
N ILE A 75 18.65 -8.27 17.12
CA ILE A 75 19.04 -7.68 15.83
C ILE A 75 19.35 -8.73 14.75
N ALA A 76 19.81 -9.93 15.14
CA ALA A 76 20.02 -11.03 14.21
C ALA A 76 18.72 -11.46 13.49
N GLN A 77 17.59 -11.50 14.21
CA GLN A 77 16.28 -11.78 13.63
C GLN A 77 15.82 -10.64 12.72
N GLY A 78 16.07 -9.38 13.11
CA GLY A 78 15.81 -8.22 12.25
C GLY A 78 16.59 -8.27 10.94
N ARG A 79 17.90 -8.57 11.02
CA ARG A 79 18.77 -8.76 9.86
C ARG A 79 18.32 -9.91 8.95
N GLN A 80 17.80 -11.01 9.52
CA GLN A 80 17.25 -12.12 8.74
C GLN A 80 16.04 -11.68 7.87
N MET A 81 15.13 -10.89 8.45
CA MET A 81 13.96 -10.37 7.71
C MET A 81 14.38 -9.38 6.62
N ARG A 82 15.32 -8.48 6.94
CA ARG A 82 15.92 -7.57 5.97
C ARG A 82 16.54 -8.34 4.81
N ASP A 83 17.45 -9.27 5.10
CA ASP A 83 18.22 -10.00 4.08
C ASP A 83 17.31 -10.74 3.10
N ARG A 84 16.16 -11.24 3.56
CA ARG A 84 15.14 -11.81 2.68
C ARG A 84 14.65 -10.80 1.64
N PHE A 85 14.24 -9.61 2.04
CA PHE A 85 13.72 -8.62 1.09
C PHE A 85 14.82 -7.93 0.29
N ILE A 86 16.07 -7.85 0.78
CA ILE A 86 17.21 -7.48 -0.07
C ILE A 86 17.38 -8.48 -1.21
N ALA A 87 17.30 -9.78 -0.91
CA ALA A 87 17.40 -10.83 -1.92
C ALA A 87 16.19 -10.84 -2.86
N ASN A 88 14.96 -10.84 -2.33
CA ASN A 88 13.74 -10.87 -3.14
C ASN A 88 13.65 -9.67 -4.09
N ASN A 89 14.06 -8.49 -3.62
CA ASN A 89 14.02 -7.27 -4.41
C ASN A 89 15.23 -7.10 -5.33
N GLY A 90 16.16 -8.06 -5.38
CA GLY A 90 17.35 -8.01 -6.25
C GLY A 90 18.38 -6.94 -5.86
N CYS A 91 18.30 -6.41 -4.64
CA CYS A 91 19.18 -5.33 -4.19
C CYS A 91 20.63 -5.81 -3.96
N ALA A 92 21.60 -4.93 -4.14
CA ALA A 92 23.00 -5.20 -3.84
C ALA A 92 23.22 -5.35 -2.32
N ARG A 93 23.81 -6.47 -1.88
CA ARG A 93 24.13 -6.67 -0.45
C ARG A 93 25.29 -5.78 -0.02
N LEU A 94 25.22 -5.29 1.21
CA LEU A 94 26.30 -4.51 1.83
C LEU A 94 27.06 -5.39 2.82
N ASN A 95 28.39 -5.36 2.75
CA ASN A 95 29.27 -6.02 3.71
C ASN A 95 30.56 -5.19 3.87
N PRO A 96 30.86 -4.66 5.08
CA PRO A 96 30.04 -4.73 6.29
C PRO A 96 28.73 -3.92 6.19
N GLU A 97 27.76 -4.24 7.05
CA GLU A 97 26.57 -3.41 7.26
C GLU A 97 27.00 -2.07 7.93
N PRO A 98 26.56 -0.91 7.40
CA PRO A 98 26.77 0.39 8.07
C PRO A 98 26.19 0.41 9.48
N GLN A 99 26.98 0.81 10.49
CA GLN A 99 26.60 0.83 11.92
C GLN A 99 26.23 2.23 12.43
N PRO A 100 25.32 2.35 13.43
CA PRO A 100 25.06 3.61 14.10
C PRO A 100 26.32 4.11 14.82
N ASN A 101 26.49 5.43 14.88
CA ASN A 101 27.63 6.08 15.52
C ASN A 101 27.19 7.35 16.25
N GLY A 102 27.78 7.62 17.41
CA GLY A 102 27.56 8.86 18.17
C GLY A 102 26.10 9.12 18.52
N GLY A 103 25.36 8.08 18.95
CA GLY A 103 23.95 8.22 19.36
C GLY A 103 22.97 8.53 18.22
N ARG A 104 23.40 8.37 16.96
CA ARG A 104 22.55 8.57 15.78
C ARG A 104 22.23 7.26 15.09
N SER A 105 21.00 7.14 14.64
CA SER A 105 20.57 6.08 13.73
C SER A 105 21.32 6.16 12.40
N THR A 106 21.43 5.01 11.73
CA THR A 106 21.99 4.90 10.39
C THR A 106 20.90 4.38 9.46
N LEU A 107 20.49 5.23 8.52
CA LEU A 107 19.55 4.89 7.46
C LEU A 107 20.32 4.53 6.19
N THR A 108 20.05 3.33 5.70
CA THR A 108 20.66 2.77 4.49
C THR A 108 19.58 2.53 3.44
N ARG A 109 19.70 3.22 2.30
CA ARG A 109 18.91 2.92 1.09
C ARG A 109 19.72 1.95 0.24
N TYR A 110 19.17 0.77 -0.05
CA TYR A 110 19.85 -0.22 -0.87
C TYR A 110 19.80 0.17 -2.35
N SER A 111 20.89 -0.10 -3.08
CA SER A 111 21.01 0.14 -4.51
C SER A 111 20.82 -1.14 -5.32
N GLY A 112 20.63 -1.00 -6.63
CA GLY A 112 20.50 -2.13 -7.56
C GLY A 112 19.20 -2.93 -7.42
N CYS A 113 18.24 -2.46 -6.61
CA CYS A 113 16.95 -3.11 -6.45
C CYS A 113 16.14 -3.09 -7.76
N LEU A 114 15.22 -4.04 -7.89
CA LEU A 114 14.20 -4.07 -8.94
C LEU A 114 13.42 -2.74 -8.98
N PRO A 115 12.98 -2.30 -10.18
CA PRO A 115 12.11 -1.12 -10.30
C PRO A 115 10.90 -1.24 -9.38
N ASP A 116 10.52 -0.13 -8.75
CA ASP A 116 9.38 -0.07 -7.82
C ASP A 116 9.46 -0.98 -6.59
N LYS A 117 10.63 -1.56 -6.28
CA LYS A 117 10.84 -2.43 -5.11
C LYS A 117 12.04 -1.98 -4.27
N PRO A 118 12.10 -0.70 -3.85
CA PRO A 118 13.19 -0.21 -3.03
C PRO A 118 13.22 -0.92 -1.66
N ALA A 119 14.41 -1.02 -1.08
CA ALA A 119 14.59 -1.47 0.29
C ALA A 119 15.38 -0.44 1.11
N THR A 120 14.85 -0.13 2.30
CA THR A 120 15.47 0.79 3.26
C THR A 120 15.63 0.09 4.60
N TRP A 121 16.82 0.20 5.17
CA TRP A 121 17.18 -0.39 6.45
C TRP A 121 17.66 0.70 7.40
N VAL A 122 17.09 0.76 8.60
CA VAL A 122 17.50 1.69 9.65
C VAL A 122 17.97 0.89 10.86
N ILE A 123 19.15 1.20 11.36
CA ILE A 123 19.57 0.68 12.65
C ILE A 123 19.94 1.81 13.59
N PHE A 124 19.66 1.61 14.86
CA PHE A 124 19.93 2.58 15.90
C PHE A 124 20.55 1.90 17.11
N ASP A 125 21.37 2.64 17.84
CA ASP A 125 21.95 2.15 19.07
C ASP A 125 20.90 2.22 20.20
N GLY A 126 20.13 1.15 20.35
CA GLY A 126 19.04 1.10 21.31
C GLY A 126 18.37 -0.26 21.40
N ASP A 127 17.41 -0.32 22.32
CA ASP A 127 16.61 -1.50 22.66
C ASP A 127 15.34 -1.60 21.80
N HIS A 128 14.38 -2.42 22.21
CA HIS A 128 13.07 -2.65 21.60
C HIS A 128 12.15 -1.42 21.67
N ASN A 129 12.41 -0.41 20.82
CA ASN A 129 11.73 0.90 20.90
C ASN A 129 11.28 1.42 19.52
N PRO A 130 9.98 1.66 19.30
CA PRO A 130 9.50 2.25 18.04
C PRO A 130 9.69 3.78 18.00
N SER A 131 9.83 4.42 19.16
CA SER A 131 9.86 5.87 19.33
C SER A 131 11.28 6.40 19.57
N GLN A 132 12.29 5.66 19.09
CA GLN A 132 13.69 6.08 19.24
C GLN A 132 13.95 7.43 18.57
N THR A 133 14.73 8.28 19.25
CA THR A 133 15.24 9.55 18.72
C THR A 133 16.76 9.46 18.51
N ASP A 134 17.26 10.28 17.58
CA ASP A 134 18.69 10.56 17.49
C ASP A 134 19.12 11.48 18.64
N GLN A 135 20.37 11.36 19.08
CA GLN A 135 20.95 12.28 20.07
C GLN A 135 20.76 13.75 19.66
N GLY A 136 20.24 14.55 20.58
CA GLY A 136 19.94 15.97 20.35
C GLY A 136 18.59 16.24 19.68
N SER A 137 17.80 15.20 19.39
CA SER A 137 16.42 15.33 18.89
C SER A 137 15.40 14.83 19.92
N ASN A 138 14.25 15.50 19.96
CA ASN A 138 13.06 15.04 20.69
C ASN A 138 12.00 14.43 19.76
N THR A 139 12.32 14.28 18.47
CA THR A 139 11.39 13.76 17.45
C THR A 139 11.78 12.33 17.09
N PRO A 140 10.88 11.33 17.28
CA PRO A 140 11.11 9.98 16.82
C PRO A 140 11.32 9.92 15.30
N PHE A 141 12.34 9.20 14.85
CA PHE A 141 12.65 9.14 13.42
C PHE A 141 11.79 8.13 12.65
N ALA A 142 11.22 7.12 13.32
CA ALA A 142 10.47 6.06 12.64
C ALA A 142 9.26 6.58 11.82
N PRO A 143 8.39 7.48 12.35
CA PRO A 143 7.27 8.01 11.57
C PRO A 143 7.73 8.82 10.35
N GLY A 144 8.74 9.68 10.52
CA GLY A 144 9.28 10.51 9.43
C GLY A 144 9.91 9.66 8.33
N ASN A 145 10.78 8.72 8.70
CA ASN A 145 11.43 7.81 7.75
C ASN A 145 10.42 6.91 7.01
N THR A 146 9.41 6.41 7.73
CA THR A 146 8.35 5.59 7.15
C THR A 146 7.53 6.39 6.14
N TRP A 147 7.14 7.62 6.51
CA TRP A 147 6.37 8.48 5.63
C TRP A 147 7.16 8.90 4.39
N GLU A 148 8.44 9.25 4.55
CA GLU A 148 9.32 9.54 3.43
C GLU A 148 9.42 8.35 2.47
N PHE A 149 9.61 7.14 3.01
CA PHE A 149 9.67 5.91 2.22
C PHE A 149 8.36 5.62 1.47
N TRP A 150 7.19 5.88 2.03
CA TRP A 150 5.92 5.69 1.32
C TRP A 150 5.59 6.82 0.34
N SER A 151 6.08 8.02 0.59
CA SER A 151 5.80 9.20 -0.23
C SER A 151 6.47 9.13 -1.60
N GLN A 152 7.46 8.26 -1.80
CA GLN A 152 8.08 8.04 -3.11
C GLN A 152 7.16 7.32 -4.11
N PHE A 153 6.07 6.68 -3.66
CA PHE A 153 5.16 5.93 -4.53
C PHE A 153 4.01 6.79 -5.04
N GLN A 154 3.73 6.62 -6.32
CA GLN A 154 2.62 7.26 -7.03
C GLN A 154 1.45 6.30 -7.23
N ALA A 155 0.25 6.85 -7.37
CA ALA A 155 -0.94 6.06 -7.68
C ALA A 155 -0.81 5.48 -9.09
N LYS A 156 -1.30 4.26 -9.30
CA LYS A 156 -1.29 3.66 -10.63
C LYS A 156 -2.09 4.54 -11.60
N GLY A 157 -1.43 5.03 -12.66
CA GLY A 157 -2.03 5.89 -13.68
C GLY A 157 -1.89 7.40 -13.44
N SER A 158 -1.11 7.84 -12.42
CA SER A 158 -0.78 9.25 -12.23
C SER A 158 0.48 9.72 -12.97
N ASP A 159 1.13 8.84 -13.74
CA ASP A 159 2.40 9.09 -14.44
C ASP A 159 2.25 10.01 -15.67
N GLY A 160 1.47 11.10 -15.59
CA GLY A 160 1.46 12.22 -16.56
C GLY A 160 1.24 11.94 -18.05
N ASN A 161 1.10 10.68 -18.46
CA ASN A 161 1.05 10.20 -19.84
C ASN A 161 -0.27 9.47 -20.11
N THR A 162 -1.35 9.92 -19.47
CA THR A 162 -2.71 9.47 -19.76
C THR A 162 -3.15 10.16 -21.05
N PRO A 163 -3.44 9.42 -22.15
CA PRO A 163 -4.24 9.98 -23.24
C PRO A 163 -5.54 10.52 -22.62
N PRO A 164 -6.06 11.67 -23.06
CA PRO A 164 -7.27 12.24 -22.48
C PRO A 164 -8.37 11.18 -22.41
N PRO A 165 -9.21 11.16 -21.35
CA PRO A 165 -10.30 10.20 -21.28
C PRO A 165 -11.13 10.37 -22.54
N SER A 166 -11.25 9.28 -23.32
CA SER A 166 -12.20 9.24 -24.42
C SER A 166 -13.56 9.48 -23.79
N THR A 167 -14.08 10.69 -23.96
CA THR A 167 -15.48 10.98 -23.66
C THR A 167 -16.30 9.96 -24.44
N SER A 168 -17.16 9.24 -23.73
CA SER A 168 -18.18 8.40 -24.32
C SER A 168 -19.06 9.30 -25.19
N GLN A 169 -18.73 9.41 -26.48
CA GLN A 169 -19.60 10.03 -27.45
C GLN A 169 -20.80 9.11 -27.61
N THR A 170 -21.94 9.57 -27.12
CA THR A 170 -23.25 9.05 -27.49
C THR A 170 -23.32 8.95 -29.02
N PRO A 171 -23.72 7.80 -29.60
CA PRO A 171 -23.85 7.70 -31.05
C PRO A 171 -24.84 8.75 -31.58
N PRO A 172 -24.52 9.47 -32.67
CA PRO A 172 -25.48 10.38 -33.29
C PRO A 172 -26.66 9.57 -33.84
N THR A 173 -27.88 10.00 -33.46
CA THR A 173 -29.14 9.47 -33.96
C THR A 173 -29.22 9.68 -35.48
N GLN A 174 -29.18 8.58 -36.23
CA GLN A 174 -29.40 8.59 -37.67
C GLN A 174 -30.92 8.70 -37.95
N PRO A 175 -31.38 9.61 -38.84
CA PRO A 175 -32.79 9.70 -39.19
C PRO A 175 -33.15 8.58 -40.17
N THR A 176 -33.91 7.57 -39.72
CA THR A 176 -34.49 6.56 -40.61
C THR A 176 -35.85 7.02 -41.13
N THR A 177 -35.91 7.15 -42.45
CA THR A 177 -37.07 7.40 -43.29
C THR A 177 -38.13 6.30 -43.17
N GLN A 178 -39.38 6.75 -43.06
CA GLN A 178 -40.62 5.98 -43.02
C GLN A 178 -40.91 5.25 -44.35
N PRO A 179 -41.39 3.98 -44.32
CA PRO A 179 -42.22 3.43 -45.38
C PRO A 179 -43.70 3.27 -44.96
N THR A 180 -44.56 3.46 -45.96
CA THR A 180 -46.03 3.45 -46.05
C THR A 180 -46.71 2.16 -45.54
N PRO A 181 -47.99 2.20 -45.06
CA PRO A 181 -48.62 1.08 -44.34
C PRO A 181 -49.46 0.14 -45.23
N GLN A 182 -49.54 -1.15 -44.85
CA GLN A 182 -50.63 -2.09 -45.20
C GLN A 182 -50.68 -3.27 -44.19
N PRO A 183 -51.78 -4.04 -44.07
CA PRO A 183 -52.62 -3.98 -42.87
C PRO A 183 -52.70 -5.28 -42.04
N THR A 184 -53.03 -5.08 -40.75
CA THR A 184 -53.78 -5.93 -39.79
C THR A 184 -53.41 -7.41 -39.61
N LEU A 185 -53.18 -7.78 -38.34
CA LEU A 185 -54.01 -8.72 -37.56
C LEU A 185 -53.67 -8.57 -36.05
N GLN A 186 -54.67 -8.34 -35.19
CA GLN A 186 -54.54 -8.33 -33.71
C GLN A 186 -54.77 -9.74 -33.13
N PRO A 187 -54.33 -10.01 -31.89
CA PRO A 187 -55.31 -9.93 -30.79
C PRO A 187 -54.84 -9.27 -29.49
N LEU A 188 -55.89 -8.88 -28.76
CA LEU A 188 -56.12 -8.15 -27.50
C LEU A 188 -55.35 -8.62 -26.24
N TRP A 189 -55.58 -7.87 -25.13
CA TRP A 189 -55.26 -8.01 -23.68
C TRP A 189 -53.84 -7.60 -23.22
N MET A 190 -53.57 -6.79 -22.19
CA MET A 190 -54.37 -6.05 -21.18
C MET A 190 -53.51 -4.91 -20.54
N ASN A 191 -54.17 -3.78 -20.27
CA ASN A 191 -54.01 -2.77 -19.19
C ASN A 191 -52.69 -2.01 -18.85
N ARG A 192 -52.88 -0.68 -18.81
CA ARG A 192 -52.11 0.47 -18.25
C ARG A 192 -51.90 0.33 -16.71
N LEU A 193 -50.99 1.01 -15.98
CA LEU A 193 -50.52 2.41 -15.93
C LEU A 193 -49.12 2.55 -15.22
N PRO A 194 -48.41 3.70 -15.33
CA PRO A 194 -47.10 4.05 -14.70
C PRO A 194 -47.27 5.14 -13.58
N PRO A 195 -46.28 6.00 -13.19
CA PRO A 195 -44.81 5.92 -12.99
C PRO A 195 -44.35 6.43 -11.59
N SER A 196 -43.05 6.31 -11.24
CA SER A 196 -42.27 7.39 -10.57
C SER A 196 -40.77 7.07 -10.53
N GLY A 197 -39.94 8.06 -10.87
CA GLY A 197 -38.48 8.02 -10.74
C GLY A 197 -38.01 8.81 -9.52
N ASP A 198 -36.71 8.74 -9.22
CA ASP A 198 -35.88 9.93 -8.98
C ASP A 198 -34.37 9.60 -8.93
N SER A 199 -33.66 10.16 -9.92
CA SER A 199 -32.52 11.07 -9.79
C SER A 199 -31.44 10.81 -8.72
N VAL A 200 -30.28 10.30 -9.18
CA VAL A 200 -28.99 10.36 -8.46
C VAL A 200 -28.31 11.69 -8.78
N VAL A 201 -28.17 12.56 -7.77
CA VAL A 201 -27.30 13.74 -7.83
C VAL A 201 -25.92 13.34 -7.34
N GLY A 202 -24.93 13.42 -8.24
CA GLY A 202 -23.52 13.30 -7.90
C GLY A 202 -23.05 14.52 -7.12
N MET A 203 -22.23 14.28 -6.10
CA MET A 203 -21.34 15.30 -5.56
C MET A 203 -19.90 14.83 -5.77
N ASP A 204 -19.28 15.45 -6.77
CA ASP A 204 -17.85 15.47 -7.00
C ASP A 204 -17.10 16.07 -5.81
N GLY A 205 -15.89 15.54 -5.58
CA GLY A 205 -14.80 16.35 -5.07
C GLY A 205 -14.27 15.99 -3.70
N MET A 206 -13.55 14.87 -3.58
CA MET A 206 -12.37 14.77 -2.70
C MET A 206 -11.33 13.85 -3.36
N GLY A 207 -10.12 14.37 -3.58
CA GLY A 207 -8.99 13.61 -4.13
C GLY A 207 -8.59 12.40 -3.26
N PRO A 208 -7.78 11.46 -3.80
CA PRO A 208 -7.51 10.17 -3.17
C PRO A 208 -6.79 10.35 -1.82
N ARG A 209 -7.37 9.78 -0.76
CA ARG A 209 -6.78 9.78 0.59
C ARG A 209 -6.01 8.48 0.82
N ARG A 210 -4.77 8.58 1.28
CA ARG A 210 -3.93 7.44 1.70
C ARG A 210 -4.44 6.95 3.06
N VAL A 211 -4.73 5.66 3.19
CA VAL A 211 -5.17 5.04 4.46
C VAL A 211 -4.03 4.22 5.06
N LEU A 212 -3.64 4.57 6.28
CA LEU A 212 -2.77 3.77 7.14
C LEU A 212 -3.62 2.74 7.86
N LEU A 213 -3.32 1.45 7.69
CA LEU A 213 -3.99 0.38 8.43
C LEU A 213 -3.12 -0.01 9.62
N GLU A 214 -3.48 0.44 10.82
CA GLU A 214 -2.89 -0.05 12.06
C GLU A 214 -3.68 -1.28 12.56
N PRO A 215 -3.01 -2.40 12.91
CA PRO A 215 -3.67 -3.50 13.57
C PRO A 215 -4.01 -3.12 15.03
N LEU A 216 -5.28 -3.24 15.39
CA LEU A 216 -5.77 -3.04 16.77
C LEU A 216 -5.06 -4.02 17.72
N ALA A 217 -4.51 -3.48 18.81
CA ALA A 217 -4.00 -4.28 19.93
C ALA A 217 -5.14 -5.04 20.62
N PRO A 218 -4.94 -6.31 21.03
CA PRO A 218 -5.93 -7.01 21.83
C PRO A 218 -5.94 -6.46 23.27
N SER A 219 -7.16 -6.34 23.81
CA SER A 219 -7.48 -5.94 25.18
C SER A 219 -6.90 -6.87 26.24
#